data_AF-A0A3E0WGT2-F1
#
_entry.id   AF-A0A3E0WGT2-F1
#
_cell.length_a   1.000
_cell.length_b   1.000
_cell.length_c   1.000
_cell.angle_alpha   90.00
_cell.angle_beta   90.00
_cell.angle_gamma   90.00
#
_symmetry.space_group_name_H-M   'P 1'
#
loop_
_entity.id
_entity.type
_entity.pdbx_description
1 polymer ?
#
loop_
_entity_poly.entity_id
_entity_poly.type
_entity_poly.pdbx_seq_one_letter_code
_entity_poly.pdbx_strand_id
1 'polypeptide(L)'
;MVVLDIGTVKLPPTGEEETVFMQLELPLKALPWVADRFTQYYSGARLGGAMLKWDEVIDGEHIYIIYSFGSTAPDKPGLTLANFSRESHLQLSTQSQELSMSDEMFLDEGMLKTWQELAERYNNGTL
;
A
#
# COMPACT_ATOMS: atom_id res chain seq x y z
N MET A 1 -2.99 3.15 12.40
CA MET A 1 -1.75 2.44 12.04
C MET A 1 -0.97 3.30 11.08
N VAL A 2 0.35 3.32 11.21
CA VAL A 2 1.24 4.06 10.33
C VAL A 2 2.19 3.07 9.66
N VAL A 3 2.34 3.16 8.35
CA VAL A 3 3.32 2.43 7.57
C VAL A 3 4.26 3.46 6.93
N LEU A 4 5.55 3.24 7.08
CA LEU A 4 6.60 4.12 6.56
C LEU A 4 7.31 3.41 5.42
N ASP A 5 7.56 4.16 4.36
CA ASP A 5 8.36 3.73 3.21
C ASP A 5 9.46 4.77 2.94
N ILE A 6 10.63 4.29 2.54
CA ILE A 6 11.81 5.10 2.27
C ILE A 6 12.29 4.73 0.88
N GLY A 7 12.26 5.71 -0.02
CA GLY A 7 12.65 5.53 -1.41
C GLY A 7 13.61 6.61 -1.88
N THR A 8 14.15 6.41 -3.08
CA THR A 8 14.90 7.46 -3.79
C THR A 8 14.14 7.82 -5.05
N VAL A 9 13.86 9.10 -5.25
CA VAL A 9 13.24 9.62 -6.47
C VAL A 9 14.25 10.43 -7.26
N LYS A 10 14.16 10.36 -8.60
CA LYS A 10 14.89 11.26 -9.49
C LYS A 10 14.04 12.44 -9.85
N LEU A 11 14.46 13.64 -9.48
CA LEU A 11 13.74 14.87 -9.75
C LEU A 11 13.94 15.30 -11.22
N PRO A 12 12.87 15.42 -12.03
CA PRO A 12 12.97 16.06 -13.33
C PRO A 12 13.07 17.60 -13.16
N PRO A 13 13.84 18.33 -13.99
CA PRO A 13 14.70 17.88 -15.07
C PRO A 13 16.18 17.65 -14.65
N THR A 14 16.53 17.93 -13.39
CA THR A 14 17.93 17.92 -12.92
C THR A 14 18.54 16.51 -12.88
N GLY A 15 17.69 15.49 -12.72
CA GLY A 15 18.12 14.11 -12.56
C GLY A 15 18.75 13.81 -11.19
N GLU A 16 18.69 14.78 -10.26
CA GLU A 16 19.17 14.63 -8.90
C GLU A 16 18.34 13.58 -8.16
N GLU A 17 19.02 12.75 -7.38
CA GLU A 17 18.40 11.74 -6.53
C GLU A 17 18.13 12.34 -5.15
N GLU A 18 16.88 12.29 -4.71
CA GLU A 18 16.46 12.69 -3.37
C GLU A 18 15.88 11.49 -2.63
N THR A 19 16.29 11.31 -1.38
CA THR A 19 15.64 10.35 -0.48
C THR A 19 14.32 10.93 -0.01
N VAL A 20 13.23 10.21 -0.29
CA VAL A 20 11.88 10.57 0.12
C VAL A 20 11.36 9.59 1.16
N PHE A 21 10.58 10.12 2.09
CA PHE A 21 9.87 9.36 3.11
C PHE A 21 8.39 9.42 2.78
N MET A 22 7.82 8.29 2.37
CA MET A 22 6.39 8.15 2.19
C MET A 22 5.77 7.60 3.48
N GLN A 23 4.60 8.10 3.81
CA GLN A 23 3.85 7.68 4.98
C GLN A 23 2.42 7.39 4.56
N LEU A 24 1.98 6.18 4.90
CA LEU A 24 0.60 5.76 4.77
C LEU A 24 0.00 5.56 6.15
N GLU A 25 -1.06 6.29 6.44
CA GLU A 25 -1.83 6.11 7.65
C GLU A 25 -3.18 5.50 7.34
N LEU A 26 -3.59 4.55 8.17
CA LEU A 26 -4.86 3.84 8.03
C LEU A 26 -5.56 3.74 9.39
N PRO A 27 -6.90 3.76 9.43
CA PRO A 27 -7.63 3.41 10.64
C PRO A 27 -7.26 1.98 11.05
N LEU A 28 -7.11 1.71 12.35
CA LEU A 28 -6.75 0.37 12.82
C LEU A 28 -7.76 -0.70 12.36
N LYS A 29 -9.04 -0.32 12.24
CA LYS A 29 -10.11 -1.17 11.69
C LYS A 29 -9.89 -1.62 10.25
N ALA A 30 -8.98 -0.98 9.50
CA ALA A 30 -8.66 -1.42 8.15
C ALA A 30 -7.79 -2.69 8.14
N LEU A 31 -7.11 -3.04 9.24
CA LEU A 31 -6.18 -4.18 9.29
C LEU A 31 -6.81 -5.50 8.79
N PRO A 32 -7.96 -5.96 9.32
CA PRO A 32 -8.57 -7.20 8.84
C PRO A 32 -8.97 -7.16 7.37
N TRP A 33 -9.51 -6.02 6.92
CA TRP A 33 -9.93 -5.85 5.52
C TRP A 33 -8.73 -5.90 4.58
N VAL A 34 -7.66 -5.15 4.89
CA VAL A 34 -6.44 -5.13 4.08
C VAL A 34 -5.81 -6.53 4.00
N ALA A 35 -5.67 -7.22 5.15
CA ALA A 35 -5.10 -8.56 5.19
C ALA A 35 -5.91 -9.57 4.35
N ASP A 36 -7.25 -9.50 4.40
CA ASP A 36 -8.13 -10.34 3.59
C ASP A 36 -7.97 -10.05 2.07
N ARG A 37 -7.98 -8.78 1.66
CA ARG A 37 -7.80 -8.41 0.23
C ARG A 37 -6.45 -8.81 -0.30
N PHE A 38 -5.42 -8.64 0.50
CA PHE A 38 -4.08 -9.10 0.18
C PHE A 38 -3.99 -10.63 0.07
N THR A 39 -4.66 -11.38 0.93
CA THR A 39 -4.74 -12.85 0.83
C THR A 39 -5.48 -13.28 -0.45
N GLN A 40 -6.56 -12.57 -0.80
CA GLN A 40 -7.29 -12.78 -2.05
C GLN A 40 -6.44 -12.45 -3.28
N TYR A 41 -5.60 -11.42 -3.19
CA TYR A 41 -4.64 -11.13 -4.24
C TYR A 41 -3.63 -12.27 -4.41
N TYR A 42 -3.04 -12.73 -3.30
CA TYR A 42 -2.04 -13.81 -3.29
C TYR A 42 -2.57 -15.10 -3.92
N SER A 43 -3.79 -15.49 -3.54
CA SER A 43 -4.42 -16.76 -3.94
C SER A 43 -5.15 -16.70 -5.29
N GLY A 44 -5.38 -15.49 -5.82
CA GLY A 44 -6.18 -15.26 -7.02
C GLY A 44 -5.37 -15.20 -8.32
N ALA A 45 -6.08 -15.20 -9.45
CA ALA A 45 -5.47 -14.91 -10.75
C ALA A 45 -5.01 -13.45 -10.80
N ARG A 46 -3.72 -13.24 -11.12
CA ARG A 46 -3.16 -11.90 -11.31
C ARG A 46 -3.63 -11.33 -12.63
N LEU A 47 -4.27 -10.16 -12.58
CA LEU A 47 -4.69 -9.43 -13.77
C LEU A 47 -3.54 -8.52 -14.20
N GLY A 48 -3.29 -8.43 -15.51
CA GLY A 48 -2.30 -7.49 -16.05
C GLY A 48 -2.83 -6.06 -16.09
N GLY A 49 -1.96 -5.09 -15.81
CA GLY A 49 -2.27 -3.65 -15.91
C GLY A 49 -2.76 -3.01 -14.61
N ALA A 50 -2.72 -1.67 -14.57
CA ALA A 50 -3.19 -0.92 -13.42
C ALA A 50 -4.72 -0.81 -13.42
N MET A 51 -5.37 -1.40 -12.42
CA MET A 51 -6.82 -1.44 -12.31
C MET A 51 -7.23 -1.35 -10.85
N LEU A 52 -8.17 -0.45 -10.53
CA LEU A 52 -8.77 -0.41 -9.20
C LEU A 52 -9.32 -1.80 -8.90
N LYS A 53 -8.88 -2.39 -7.79
CA LYS A 53 -9.23 -3.77 -7.46
C LYS A 53 -10.22 -3.83 -6.30
N TRP A 54 -10.02 -3.02 -5.27
CA TRP A 54 -10.93 -2.93 -4.12
C TRP A 54 -10.98 -1.51 -3.56
N ASP A 55 -12.16 -1.09 -3.13
CA ASP A 55 -12.41 0.13 -2.37
C ASP A 55 -13.37 -0.16 -1.21
N GLU A 56 -13.19 0.53 -0.08
CA GLU A 56 -14.04 0.41 1.10
C GLU A 56 -14.00 1.70 1.93
N VAL A 57 -15.11 1.98 2.64
CA VAL A 57 -15.16 3.06 3.64
C VAL A 57 -15.03 2.45 5.02
N ILE A 58 -13.91 2.70 5.69
CA ILE A 58 -13.58 2.13 7.02
C ILE A 58 -13.35 3.27 7.99
N ASP A 59 -14.12 3.32 9.08
CA ASP A 59 -14.09 4.44 10.05
C ASP A 59 -14.26 5.83 9.40
N GLY A 60 -15.03 5.89 8.31
CA GLY A 60 -15.26 7.13 7.55
C GLY A 60 -14.13 7.49 6.58
N GLU A 61 -13.10 6.66 6.46
CA GLU A 61 -11.96 6.88 5.56
C GLU A 61 -12.04 5.97 4.33
N HIS A 62 -11.74 6.54 3.17
CA HIS A 62 -11.78 5.90 1.86
C HIS A 62 -10.47 5.16 1.58
N ILE A 63 -10.48 3.83 1.74
CA ILE A 63 -9.29 2.97 1.59
C ILE A 63 -9.38 2.18 0.29
N TYR A 64 -8.31 2.24 -0.50
CA TYR A 64 -8.25 1.70 -1.86
C TYR A 64 -7.06 0.74 -1.98
N ILE A 65 -7.27 -0.36 -2.71
CA ILE A 65 -6.21 -1.26 -3.16
C ILE A 65 -6.31 -1.34 -4.69
N ILE A 66 -5.21 -0.97 -5.35
CA ILE A 66 -5.12 -0.81 -6.80
C ILE A 66 -4.05 -1.78 -7.30
N TYR A 67 -4.33 -2.50 -8.39
CA TYR A 67 -3.25 -3.20 -9.10
C TYR A 67 -2.29 -2.17 -9.67
N SER A 68 -1.00 -2.36 -9.41
CA SER A 68 0.03 -1.51 -9.95
C SER A 68 1.01 -2.34 -10.76
N PHE A 69 1.47 -1.75 -11.87
CA PHE A 69 2.55 -2.32 -12.66
C PHE A 69 3.53 -1.20 -12.93
N GLY A 70 4.82 -1.45 -12.71
CA GLY A 70 5.82 -0.39 -12.89
C GLY A 70 6.02 0.51 -11.68
N SER A 71 5.26 0.32 -10.58
CA SER A 71 5.21 1.28 -9.46
C SER A 71 6.46 1.27 -8.59
N THR A 72 7.10 0.10 -8.42
CA THR A 72 8.37 -0.03 -7.68
C THR A 72 9.56 -0.25 -8.61
N ALA A 73 9.33 -0.82 -9.80
CA ALA A 73 10.27 -0.88 -10.92
C ALA A 73 9.49 -1.17 -12.22
N PRO A 74 9.99 -0.74 -13.41
CA PRO A 74 9.22 -0.74 -14.67
C PRO A 74 8.57 -2.07 -15.09
N ASP A 75 9.12 -3.20 -14.66
CA ASP A 75 8.71 -4.55 -15.01
C ASP A 75 8.09 -5.33 -13.84
N LYS A 76 7.89 -4.68 -12.68
CA LYS A 76 7.39 -5.34 -11.47
C LYS A 76 5.88 -5.13 -11.30
N PRO A 77 5.08 -6.21 -11.28
CA PRO A 77 3.70 -6.15 -10.82
C PRO A 77 3.64 -5.96 -9.30
N GLY A 78 2.50 -5.47 -8.83
CA GLY A 78 2.29 -5.20 -7.41
C GLY A 78 0.92 -4.63 -7.08
N LEU A 79 0.85 -4.05 -5.89
CA LEU A 79 -0.32 -3.34 -5.38
C LEU A 79 0.06 -1.95 -4.88
N THR A 80 -0.84 -1.01 -5.05
CA THR A 80 -0.85 0.25 -4.33
C THR A 80 -1.98 0.23 -3.30
N LEU A 81 -1.65 0.41 -2.03
CA LEU A 81 -2.59 0.64 -0.95
C LEU A 81 -2.64 2.13 -0.67
N ALA A 82 -3.83 2.73 -0.73
CA ALA A 82 -4.00 4.17 -0.60
C ALA A 82 -5.10 4.52 0.40
N ASN A 83 -4.91 5.64 1.09
CA ASN A 83 -5.93 6.31 1.88
C ASN A 83 -6.30 7.63 1.22
N PHE A 84 -7.40 7.62 0.47
CA PHE A 84 -7.89 8.80 -0.26
C PHE A 84 -8.51 9.88 0.63
N SER A 85 -8.70 9.58 1.91
CA SER A 85 -9.17 10.56 2.90
C SER A 85 -8.05 11.32 3.59
N ARG A 86 -6.77 10.97 3.34
CA ARG A 86 -5.60 11.65 3.92
C ARG A 86 -4.67 12.17 2.83
N GLU A 87 -4.16 13.38 3.05
CA GLU A 87 -3.19 14.02 2.16
C GLU A 87 -1.77 13.53 2.45
N SER A 88 -0.95 13.43 1.41
CA SER A 88 0.47 13.12 1.55
C SER A 88 1.19 14.18 2.38
N HIS A 89 2.10 13.74 3.25
CA HIS A 89 2.97 14.63 4.02
C HIS A 89 4.13 15.19 3.20
N LEU A 90 4.35 14.66 2.00
CA LEU A 90 5.36 15.20 1.09
C LEU A 90 4.84 16.50 0.48
N GLN A 91 5.51 17.62 0.78
CA GLN A 91 5.15 18.95 0.29
C GLN A 91 5.05 19.05 -1.25
N LEU A 92 5.65 18.10 -1.98
CA LEU A 92 5.66 18.04 -3.44
C LEU A 92 4.48 17.24 -4.04
N SER A 93 3.62 16.64 -3.22
CA SER A 93 2.52 15.80 -3.67
C SER A 93 1.17 16.36 -3.25
N THR A 94 0.31 16.69 -4.22
CA THR A 94 -1.12 16.94 -3.99
C THR A 94 -1.92 15.64 -3.96
N GLN A 95 -1.25 14.49 -3.86
CA GLN A 95 -1.88 13.18 -3.94
C GLN A 95 -2.20 12.67 -2.54
N SER A 96 -3.14 11.74 -2.49
CA SER A 96 -3.48 11.01 -1.29
C SER A 96 -2.29 10.19 -0.77
N GLN A 97 -2.33 9.82 0.50
CA GLN A 97 -1.33 8.91 1.07
C GLN A 97 -1.43 7.55 0.39
N GLU A 98 -0.31 7.03 -0.10
CA GLU A 98 -0.24 5.72 -0.71
C GLU A 98 1.07 4.99 -0.42
N LEU A 99 1.01 3.68 -0.57
CA LEU A 99 2.13 2.76 -0.45
C LEU A 99 2.07 1.80 -1.63
N SER A 100 3.07 1.87 -2.51
CA SER A 100 3.22 0.95 -3.62
C SER A 100 4.21 -0.15 -3.27
N MET A 101 3.82 -1.41 -3.48
CA MET A 101 4.61 -2.59 -3.15
C MET A 101 4.66 -3.51 -4.35
N SER A 102 5.83 -4.06 -4.69
CA SER A 102 5.89 -5.15 -5.66
C SER A 102 5.31 -6.43 -5.05
N ASP A 103 4.95 -7.35 -5.92
CA ASP A 103 4.67 -8.74 -5.52
C ASP A 103 5.78 -9.27 -4.60
N GLU A 104 7.05 -9.13 -4.97
CA GLU A 104 8.18 -9.62 -4.17
C GLU A 104 8.24 -9.05 -2.74
N MET A 105 7.79 -7.81 -2.53
CA MET A 105 7.73 -7.19 -1.20
C MET A 105 6.61 -7.77 -0.32
N PHE A 106 5.63 -8.43 -0.93
CA PHE A 106 4.40 -8.85 -0.27
C PHE A 106 4.16 -10.38 -0.25
N LEU A 107 4.57 -11.12 -1.29
CA LEU A 107 4.45 -12.58 -1.43
C LEU A 107 5.35 -13.33 -0.41
N ASP A 108 5.45 -14.66 -0.47
CA ASP A 108 6.14 -15.51 0.52
C ASP A 108 7.48 -14.92 1.04
N GLU A 109 7.60 -14.85 2.37
CA GLU A 109 8.63 -14.14 3.19
C GLU A 109 8.52 -12.60 3.23
N GLY A 110 7.60 -12.01 2.48
CA GLY A 110 7.27 -10.58 2.49
C GLY A 110 6.24 -10.18 3.56
N MET A 111 5.57 -9.04 3.33
CA MET A 111 4.72 -8.44 4.36
C MET A 111 3.36 -9.11 4.58
N LEU A 112 2.89 -10.02 3.71
CA LEU A 112 1.56 -10.66 3.86
C LEU A 112 1.36 -11.29 5.24
N LYS A 113 2.35 -12.04 5.69
CA LYS A 113 2.29 -12.70 6.99
C LYS A 113 2.17 -11.68 8.13
N THR A 114 2.95 -10.60 8.07
CA THR A 114 2.88 -9.51 9.06
C THR A 114 1.50 -8.88 9.10
N TRP A 115 0.88 -8.62 7.94
CA TRP A 115 -0.47 -8.07 7.87
C TRP A 115 -1.53 -9.02 8.45
N GLN A 116 -1.42 -10.32 8.15
CA GLN A 116 -2.30 -11.36 8.70
C GLN A 116 -2.16 -11.46 10.22
N GLU A 117 -0.93 -11.49 10.75
CA GLU A 117 -0.64 -11.54 12.18
C GLU A 117 -1.17 -10.28 12.91
N LEU A 118 -1.00 -9.09 12.34
CA LEU A 118 -1.55 -7.85 12.89
C LEU A 118 -3.08 -7.83 12.87
N ALA A 119 -3.70 -8.31 11.80
CA ALA A 119 -5.15 -8.45 11.71
C ALA A 119 -5.71 -9.44 12.75
N GLU A 120 -5.04 -10.57 12.96
CA GLU A 120 -5.41 -11.54 14.00
C GLU A 120 -5.30 -10.93 15.40
N ARG A 121 -4.19 -10.25 15.71
CA ARG A 121 -4.03 -9.54 16.98
C ARG A 121 -5.11 -8.48 17.18
N TYR A 122 -5.45 -7.72 16.14
CA TYR A 122 -6.52 -6.73 16.19
C TYR A 122 -7.88 -7.37 16.53
N ASN A 123 -8.25 -8.44 15.81
CA ASN A 123 -9.52 -9.14 16.01
C ASN A 123 -9.63 -9.78 17.41
N ASN A 124 -8.51 -10.24 17.96
CA ASN A 124 -8.43 -10.82 19.29
C ASN A 124 -8.33 -9.79 20.42
N GLY A 125 -8.25 -8.49 20.10
CA GLY A 125 -8.05 -7.42 21.09
C GLY A 125 -6.66 -7.44 21.75
N THR A 126 -5.66 -8.00 21.08
CA THR A 126 -4.27 -8.14 21.55
C THR A 126 -3.27 -7.33 20.73
N LEU A 127 -3.76 -6.37 19.94
CA LEU A 127 -2.92 -5.47 19.15
C LEU A 127 -2.24 -4.43 20.03
#